data_AF-A0A7C2BNQ8-F1
#
_entry.id   AF-A0A7C2BNQ8-F1
#
_cell.length_a   1.000
_cell.length_b   1.000
_cell.length_c   1.000
_cell.angle_alpha   90.00
_cell.angle_beta   90.00
_cell.angle_gamma   90.00
#
_symmetry.space_group_name_H-M   'P 1'
#
loop_
_entity.id
_entity.type
_entity.pdbx_description
1 polymer ?
#
loop_
_entity_poly.entity_id
_entity_poly.type
_entity_poly.pdbx_seq_one_letter_code
_entity_poly.pdbx_strand_id
1 'polypeptide(L)'
;MDLGVGVLLVLLGLRTLLGLRRERVHFHVHEHGGHLHPHFHRHDRSPQHDHVHPAPGRAGAVSFSVGVMHGLAGSGAGAVLAMTASPSTPAATAYLLAFGMGTVAGMFATTLCVAAPTLLAASRWASAYVAVRAAAGVASIAVGVWMWFELLPHFV
;
A
#
# COMPACT_ATOMS: atom_id res chain seq x y z
N MET A 1 -15.76 12.54 -0.39
CA MET A 1 -15.05 11.27 -0.07
C MET A 1 -13.52 11.48 -0.09
N ASP A 2 -13.09 12.51 -0.80
CA ASP A 2 -11.71 12.90 -1.10
C ASP A 2 -10.89 13.29 0.14
N LEU A 3 -11.52 13.94 1.14
CA LEU A 3 -10.90 14.19 2.46
C LEU A 3 -10.51 12.89 3.19
N GLY A 4 -11.30 11.82 3.05
CA GLY A 4 -11.01 10.52 3.66
C GLY A 4 -9.83 9.80 3.00
N VAL A 5 -9.66 10.00 1.69
CA VAL A 5 -8.49 9.51 0.93
C VAL A 5 -7.24 10.25 1.37
N GLY A 6 -7.31 11.57 1.55
CA GLY A 6 -6.22 12.37 2.10
C GLY A 6 -5.76 11.86 3.47
N VAL A 7 -6.71 11.60 4.39
CA VAL A 7 -6.42 10.99 5.70
C VAL A 7 -5.75 9.62 5.54
N LEU A 8 -6.29 8.77 4.66
CA LEU A 8 -5.76 7.43 4.43
C LEU A 8 -4.30 7.46 3.96
N LEU A 9 -3.98 8.36 3.02
CA LEU A 9 -2.61 8.55 2.52
C LEU A 9 -1.67 9.02 3.64
N VAL A 10 -2.08 10.00 4.44
CA VAL A 10 -1.28 10.47 5.58
C VAL A 10 -1.03 9.35 6.59
N LEU A 11 -2.06 8.59 6.96
CA LEU A 11 -1.94 7.47 7.90
C LEU A 11 -1.04 6.36 7.38
N LEU A 12 -1.17 5.99 6.11
CA LEU A 12 -0.36 4.94 5.48
C LEU A 12 1.11 5.36 5.36
N GLY A 13 1.36 6.62 4.95
CA GLY A 13 2.70 7.18 4.88
C GLY A 13 3.36 7.26 6.26
N LEU A 14 2.64 7.73 7.28
CA LEU A 14 3.13 7.78 8.65
C LEU A 14 3.45 6.38 9.20
N ARG A 15 2.55 5.42 9.02
CA ARG A 15 2.78 4.02 9.42
C ARG A 15 4.01 3.43 8.76
N THR A 16 4.23 3.75 7.47
CA THR A 16 5.41 3.29 6.72
C THR A 16 6.69 3.88 7.30
N LEU A 17 6.74 5.19 7.55
CA LEU A 17 7.91 5.87 8.11
C LEU A 17 8.20 5.47 9.56
N LEU A 18 7.17 5.29 10.39
CA LEU A 18 7.31 4.78 11.75
C LEU A 18 7.83 3.34 11.75
N GLY A 19 7.37 2.51 10.81
CA GLY A 19 7.89 1.17 10.59
C GLY A 19 9.38 1.16 10.25
N LEU A 20 9.81 2.03 9.33
CA LEU A 20 11.23 2.23 8.99
C LEU A 20 12.06 2.68 10.21
N ARG A 21 11.55 3.60 11.04
CA ARG A 21 12.26 4.03 12.26
C ARG A 21 12.37 2.94 13.31
N ARG A 22 11.33 2.12 13.49
CA ARG A 22 11.35 0.98 14.43
C ARG A 22 12.25 -0.16 13.94
N GLU A 23 12.27 -0.42 12.63
CA GLU A 23 13.13 -1.43 11.99
C GLU A 23 14.63 -1.05 12.00
N ARG A 24 14.96 0.25 12.07
CA ARG A 24 16.35 0.72 12.21
C ARG A 24 16.97 0.46 13.59
N VAL A 25 16.24 -0.17 14.52
CA VAL A 25 16.77 -0.68 15.78
C VAL A 25 17.02 -2.18 15.56
N HIS A 26 18.29 -2.54 15.30
CA HIS A 26 18.88 -3.89 15.14
C HIS A 26 19.21 -4.31 13.70
N PHE A 27 20.35 -3.83 13.19
CA PHE A 27 21.15 -4.57 12.22
C PHE A 27 22.11 -5.49 13.00
N HIS A 28 21.92 -6.81 12.92
CA HIS A 28 22.99 -7.78 13.17
C HIS A 28 23.12 -8.66 11.94
N VAL A 29 24.29 -8.64 11.32
CA VAL A 29 24.72 -9.62 10.33
C VAL A 29 25.33 -10.77 11.13
N HIS A 30 24.75 -11.96 11.06
CA HIS A 30 25.38 -13.18 11.56
C HIS A 30 25.79 -14.06 10.38
N GLU A 31 27.04 -14.49 10.41
CA GLU A 31 27.60 -15.51 9.54
C GLU A 31 27.52 -16.86 10.28
N HIS A 32 26.82 -17.83 9.69
CA HIS A 32 26.82 -19.21 10.19
C HIS A 32 27.29 -20.14 9.06
N GLY A 33 28.44 -20.78 9.27
CA GLY A 33 28.86 -21.98 8.55
C GLY A 33 29.03 -21.84 7.03
N GLY A 34 29.42 -20.65 6.52
CA GLY A 34 29.76 -20.46 5.11
C GLY A 34 28.57 -20.37 4.14
N HIS A 35 27.33 -20.28 4.63
CA HIS A 35 26.13 -20.07 3.80
C HIS A 35 25.41 -18.77 4.18
N LEU A 36 25.37 -17.82 3.24
CA LEU A 36 24.67 -16.54 3.38
C LEU A 36 23.15 -16.74 3.23
N HIS A 37 22.43 -16.73 4.36
CA HIS A 37 20.97 -16.67 4.38
C HIS A 37 20.50 -15.30 4.90
N PRO A 38 19.81 -14.47 4.09
CA PRO A 38 19.20 -13.23 4.57
C PRO A 38 17.90 -13.56 5.33
N HIS A 39 17.96 -13.53 6.67
CA HIS A 39 16.77 -13.54 7.53
C HIS A 39 16.54 -12.14 8.13
N PHE A 40 15.32 -11.60 7.97
CA PHE A 40 14.87 -10.41 8.70
C PHE A 40 14.48 -10.81 10.12
N HIS A 41 15.20 -10.35 11.15
CA HIS A 41 14.75 -10.41 12.55
C HIS A 41 14.42 -9.00 13.04
N ARG A 42 13.19 -8.80 13.56
CA ARG A 42 12.85 -7.69 14.45
C ARG A 42 13.03 -8.19 15.89
N HIS A 43 14.01 -7.68 16.61
CA HIS A 43 14.15 -7.95 18.04
C HIS A 43 13.31 -6.94 18.83
N ASP A 44 12.11 -7.33 19.25
CA ASP A 44 11.53 -6.79 20.49
C ASP A 44 12.16 -7.57 21.66
N ARG A 45 12.61 -6.84 22.68
CA ARG A 45 13.29 -7.39 23.87
C ARG A 45 12.39 -8.35 24.67
N SER A 46 12.49 -9.65 24.45
CA SER A 46 12.27 -10.71 25.46
C SER A 46 12.65 -12.09 24.90
N PRO A 47 13.15 -13.05 25.72
CA PRO A 47 13.52 -14.39 25.28
C PRO A 47 12.31 -15.34 25.20
N GLN A 48 11.12 -14.82 24.86
CA GLN A 48 9.89 -15.60 24.72
C GLN A 48 9.25 -15.27 23.38
N HIS A 49 9.20 -16.26 22.50
CA HIS A 49 8.67 -16.16 21.14
C HIS A 49 7.15 -15.96 21.19
N ASP A 50 6.70 -14.72 21.38
CA ASP A 50 5.32 -14.32 21.09
C ASP A 50 5.31 -13.62 19.73
N HIS A 51 5.16 -14.41 18.67
CA HIS A 51 4.81 -13.87 17.37
C HIS A 51 3.40 -13.28 17.51
N VAL A 52 3.30 -11.94 17.58
CA VAL A 52 2.01 -11.26 17.42
C VAL A 52 1.55 -11.49 15.99
N HIS A 53 0.88 -12.63 15.77
CA HIS A 53 0.10 -12.85 14.58
C HIS A 53 -0.98 -11.77 14.59
N PRO A 54 -1.02 -10.87 13.59
CA PRO A 54 -2.20 -10.04 13.41
C PRO A 54 -3.39 -10.99 13.36
N ALA A 55 -4.37 -10.81 14.24
CA ALA A 55 -5.51 -11.71 14.34
C ALA A 55 -6.01 -12.05 12.92
N PRO A 56 -6.17 -13.35 12.59
CA PRO A 56 -6.54 -13.76 11.24
C PRO A 56 -7.77 -12.96 10.77
N GLY A 57 -7.60 -12.18 9.70
CA GLY A 57 -8.62 -11.27 9.16
C GLY A 57 -8.31 -9.76 9.28
N ARG A 58 -7.57 -9.30 10.29
CA ARG A 58 -7.30 -7.84 10.45
C ARG A 58 -6.44 -7.25 9.32
N ALA A 59 -5.43 -7.99 8.86
CA ALA A 59 -4.59 -7.54 7.75
C ALA A 59 -5.35 -7.47 6.42
N GLY A 60 -6.21 -8.46 6.16
CA GLY A 60 -7.07 -8.50 4.97
C GLY A 60 -8.16 -7.44 4.97
N ALA A 61 -8.74 -7.14 6.13
CA ALA A 61 -9.73 -6.07 6.26
C ALA A 61 -9.12 -4.70 5.92
N VAL A 62 -7.90 -4.41 6.41
CA VAL A 62 -7.22 -3.14 6.11
C VAL A 62 -6.91 -3.01 4.62
N SER A 63 -6.35 -4.05 3.99
CA SER A 63 -6.07 -4.00 2.54
C SER A 63 -7.33 -3.90 1.70
N PHE A 64 -8.41 -4.58 2.11
CA PHE A 64 -9.72 -4.47 1.47
C PHE A 64 -10.30 -3.05 1.61
N SER A 65 -10.30 -2.48 2.81
CA SER A 65 -10.79 -1.11 3.03
C SER A 65 -9.99 -0.07 2.25
N VAL A 66 -8.66 -0.22 2.16
CA VAL A 66 -7.80 0.62 1.31
C VAL A 66 -8.22 0.47 -0.16
N GLY A 67 -8.43 -0.75 -0.64
CA GLY A 67 -8.89 -1.02 -2.00
C GLY A 67 -10.26 -0.39 -2.31
N VAL A 68 -11.22 -0.47 -1.39
CA VAL A 68 -12.53 0.17 -1.53
C VAL A 68 -12.39 1.69 -1.59
N MET A 69 -11.64 2.31 -0.68
CA MET A 69 -11.40 3.76 -0.68
C MET A 69 -10.72 4.21 -1.97
N HIS A 70 -9.74 3.43 -2.46
CA HIS A 70 -9.05 3.72 -3.72
C HIS A 70 -10.00 3.64 -4.93
N GLY A 71 -10.82 2.60 -5.02
CA GLY A 71 -11.80 2.44 -6.11
C GLY A 71 -12.88 3.53 -6.11
N LEU A 72 -13.37 3.91 -4.93
CA LEU A 72 -14.33 5.01 -4.78
C LEU A 72 -13.72 6.37 -5.15
N ALA A 73 -12.43 6.58 -4.87
CA ALA A 73 -11.74 7.84 -5.12
C ALA A 73 -11.30 8.05 -6.57
N GLY A 74 -10.81 7.00 -7.25
CA GLY A 74 -10.10 7.17 -8.53
C GLY A 74 -10.87 6.72 -9.77
N SER A 75 -11.75 5.73 -9.66
CA SER A 75 -12.28 4.99 -10.82
C SER A 75 -13.80 4.88 -10.86
N GLY A 76 -14.49 5.18 -9.75
CA GLY A 76 -15.95 5.11 -9.66
C GLY A 76 -16.67 5.99 -10.70
N ALA A 77 -16.19 7.22 -10.93
CA ALA A 77 -16.80 8.13 -11.90
C ALA A 77 -16.72 7.60 -13.34
N GLY A 78 -15.59 7.04 -13.75
CA GLY A 78 -15.42 6.45 -15.09
C GLY A 78 -16.30 5.22 -15.29
N ALA A 79 -16.39 4.35 -14.28
CA ALA A 79 -17.27 3.19 -14.31
C ALA A 79 -18.75 3.58 -14.40
N VAL A 80 -19.19 4.55 -13.59
CA VAL A 80 -20.57 5.06 -13.60
C VAL A 80 -20.90 5.73 -14.93
N LEU A 81 -20.02 6.57 -15.47
CA LEU A 81 -20.23 7.23 -16.76
C LEU A 81 -20.43 6.21 -17.88
N ALA A 82 -19.57 5.20 -17.98
CA ALA A 82 -19.69 4.16 -19.00
C ALA A 82 -20.94 3.27 -18.81
N MET A 83 -21.34 3.01 -17.56
CA MET A 83 -22.61 2.33 -17.28
C MET A 83 -23.81 3.17 -17.70
N THR A 84 -23.82 4.48 -17.43
CA THR A 84 -24.92 5.38 -17.82
C THR A 84 -24.99 5.64 -19.32
N ALA A 85 -23.86 5.56 -20.02
CA ALA A 85 -23.78 5.67 -21.47
C ALA A 85 -24.14 4.35 -22.19
N SER A 86 -24.28 3.25 -21.44
CA SER A 86 -24.58 1.94 -22.03
C SER A 86 -26.06 1.84 -22.42
N PRO A 87 -26.37 1.33 -23.63
CA PRO A 87 -27.73 1.30 -24.17
C PRO A 87 -28.64 0.24 -23.52
N SER A 88 -28.11 -0.66 -22.69
CA SER A 88 -28.87 -1.71 -22.01
C SER A 88 -28.20 -2.22 -20.73
N THR A 89 -28.99 -2.76 -19.80
CA THR A 89 -28.49 -3.33 -18.53
C THR A 89 -27.44 -4.43 -18.72
N PRO A 90 -27.56 -5.36 -19.68
CA PRO A 90 -26.52 -6.36 -19.93
C PRO A 90 -25.19 -5.75 -20.40
N ALA A 91 -25.23 -4.71 -21.23
CA ALA A 91 -24.03 -4.01 -21.71
C ALA A 91 -23.32 -3.28 -20.56
N ALA A 92 -24.08 -2.61 -19.68
CA ALA A 92 -23.53 -1.97 -18.49
C ALA A 92 -22.86 -2.98 -17.53
N THR A 93 -23.48 -4.15 -17.32
CA THR A 93 -22.92 -5.22 -16.48
C THR A 93 -21.65 -5.80 -17.09
N ALA A 94 -21.63 -6.07 -18.40
CA ALA A 94 -20.44 -6.57 -19.09
C ALA A 94 -19.27 -5.57 -19.00
N TYR A 95 -19.56 -4.28 -19.15
CA TYR A 95 -18.57 -3.22 -18.96
C TYR A 95 -18.03 -3.21 -17.53
N LEU A 96 -18.91 -3.25 -16.52
CA LEU A 96 -18.50 -3.23 -15.11
C LEU A 96 -17.59 -4.42 -14.76
N LEU A 97 -17.91 -5.62 -15.27
CA LEU A 97 -17.08 -6.81 -15.07
C LEU A 97 -15.72 -6.69 -15.75
N ALA A 98 -15.69 -6.22 -17.01
CA ALA A 98 -14.45 -6.01 -17.74
C ALA A 98 -13.56 -4.95 -17.07
N PHE A 99 -14.16 -3.84 -16.63
CA PHE A 99 -13.49 -2.78 -15.90
C PHE A 99 -12.94 -3.27 -14.56
N GLY A 100 -13.74 -4.03 -13.81
CA GLY A 100 -13.31 -4.64 -12.54
C GLY A 100 -12.13 -5.59 -12.72
N MET A 101 -12.21 -6.51 -13.68
CA MET A 101 -11.12 -7.43 -14.00
C MET A 101 -9.85 -6.69 -14.47
N GLY A 102 -10.01 -5.70 -15.36
CA GLY A 102 -8.90 -4.87 -15.83
C GLY A 102 -8.22 -4.12 -14.70
N THR A 103 -8.99 -3.59 -13.75
CA THR A 103 -8.47 -2.91 -12.56
C THR A 103 -7.69 -3.87 -11.66
N VAL A 104 -8.23 -5.06 -11.38
CA VAL A 104 -7.53 -6.08 -10.58
C VAL A 104 -6.22 -6.51 -11.27
N ALA A 105 -6.27 -6.79 -12.57
CA ALA A 105 -5.08 -7.16 -13.34
C ALA A 105 -4.04 -6.03 -13.38
N GLY A 106 -4.47 -4.78 -13.57
CA GLY A 106 -3.59 -3.61 -13.53
C GLY A 106 -2.95 -3.38 -12.17
N MET A 107 -3.70 -3.48 -11.09
CA MET A 107 -3.17 -3.39 -9.72
C MET A 107 -2.16 -4.51 -9.43
N PHE A 108 -2.45 -5.74 -9.86
CA PHE A 108 -1.54 -6.87 -9.71
C PHE A 108 -0.23 -6.66 -10.50
N ALA A 109 -0.33 -6.28 -11.77
CA ALA A 109 0.82 -6.06 -12.65
C ALA A 109 1.71 -4.91 -12.15
N THR A 110 1.12 -3.76 -11.80
CA THR A 110 1.87 -2.61 -11.26
C THR A 110 2.53 -2.94 -9.91
N THR A 111 1.83 -3.67 -9.04
CA THR A 111 2.41 -4.16 -7.78
C THR A 111 3.60 -5.07 -8.05
N LEU A 112 3.52 -6.01 -8.99
CA LEU A 112 4.65 -6.86 -9.39
C LEU A 112 5.82 -6.04 -9.94
N CYS A 113 5.56 -5.11 -10.85
CA CYS A 113 6.59 -4.27 -11.46
C CYS A 113 7.36 -3.43 -10.43
N VAL A 114 6.73 -3.02 -9.33
CA VAL A 114 7.38 -2.25 -8.26
C VAL A 114 7.96 -3.17 -7.18
N ALA A 115 7.20 -4.17 -6.72
CA ALA A 115 7.58 -5.03 -5.61
C ALA A 115 8.70 -6.01 -5.97
N ALA A 116 8.68 -6.61 -7.17
CA ALA A 116 9.70 -7.57 -7.57
C ALA A 116 11.12 -6.97 -7.58
N PRO A 117 11.41 -5.84 -8.29
CA PRO A 117 12.75 -5.27 -8.27
C PRO A 117 13.13 -4.71 -6.91
N THR A 118 12.19 -4.18 -6.12
CA THR A 118 12.49 -3.66 -4.78
C THR A 118 12.81 -4.76 -3.78
N LEU A 119 12.17 -5.93 -3.85
CA LEU A 119 12.49 -7.10 -3.04
C LEU A 119 13.81 -7.75 -3.46
N LEU A 120 14.07 -7.84 -4.76
CA LEU A 120 15.36 -8.32 -5.27
C LEU A 120 16.50 -7.37 -4.91
N ALA A 121 16.26 -6.05 -4.94
CA ALA A 121 17.24 -5.06 -4.50
C ALA A 121 17.44 -5.09 -2.98
N ALA A 122 16.41 -5.41 -2.18
CA ALA A 122 16.52 -5.50 -0.73
C ALA A 122 17.54 -6.55 -0.25
N SER A 123 17.69 -7.65 -0.98
CA SER A 123 18.67 -8.70 -0.65
C SER A 123 20.13 -8.28 -0.93
N ARG A 124 20.34 -7.25 -1.76
CA ARG A 124 21.66 -6.83 -2.24
C ARG A 124 22.06 -5.42 -1.77
N TRP A 125 21.10 -4.51 -1.58
CA TRP A 125 21.28 -3.09 -1.27
C TRP A 125 20.19 -2.62 -0.28
N ALA A 126 20.37 -2.93 1.01
CA ALA A 126 19.40 -2.56 2.05
C ALA A 126 19.09 -1.05 2.10
N SER A 127 20.06 -0.19 1.76
CA SER A 127 19.88 1.27 1.68
C SER A 127 18.90 1.70 0.59
N ALA A 128 18.93 1.06 -0.59
CA ALA A 128 18.03 1.36 -1.70
C ALA A 128 16.58 0.99 -1.35
N TYR A 129 16.37 -0.16 -0.71
CA TYR A 129 15.06 -0.58 -0.21
C TYR A 129 14.48 0.40 0.80
N VAL A 130 15.31 0.85 1.76
CA VAL A 130 14.94 1.86 2.76
C VAL A 130 14.63 3.20 2.11
N ALA A 131 15.41 3.63 1.10
CA ALA A 131 15.20 4.87 0.38
C ALA A 131 13.86 4.86 -0.40
N VAL A 132 13.55 3.79 -1.12
CA VAL A 132 12.29 3.66 -1.87
C VAL A 132 11.08 3.67 -0.93
N ARG A 133 11.13 2.90 0.18
CA ARG A 133 10.03 2.90 1.17
C ARG A 133 9.87 4.26 1.85
N ALA A 134 10.97 4.94 2.16
CA ALA A 134 10.92 6.28 2.75
C ALA A 134 10.35 7.30 1.76
N ALA A 135 10.79 7.28 0.50
CA ALA A 135 10.28 8.15 -0.56
C ALA A 135 8.78 7.93 -0.78
N ALA A 136 8.33 6.68 -0.84
CA ALA A 136 6.91 6.34 -0.96
C ALA A 136 6.09 6.86 0.25
N GLY A 137 6.60 6.70 1.47
CA GLY A 137 5.95 7.21 2.68
C GLY A 137 5.85 8.74 2.71
N VAL A 138 6.92 9.44 2.36
CA VAL A 138 6.93 10.91 2.28
C VAL A 138 6.00 11.42 1.18
N ALA A 139 6.06 10.84 -0.02
CA ALA A 139 5.18 11.20 -1.12
C ALA A 139 3.70 11.00 -0.75
N SER A 140 3.37 9.89 -0.07
CA SER A 140 2.02 9.62 0.39
C SER A 140 1.51 10.68 1.38
N ILE A 141 2.33 11.08 2.36
CA ILE A 141 1.97 12.16 3.29
C ILE A 141 1.81 13.49 2.54
N ALA A 142 2.76 13.84 1.67
CA ALA A 142 2.73 15.10 0.94
C ALA A 142 1.46 15.25 0.09
N VAL A 143 1.10 14.20 -0.67
CA VAL A 143 -0.13 14.18 -1.47
C VAL A 143 -1.36 14.25 -0.58
N GLY A 144 -1.41 13.50 0.52
CA GLY A 144 -2.56 13.51 1.43
C GLY A 144 -2.78 14.88 2.10
N VAL A 145 -1.70 15.54 2.52
CA VAL A 145 -1.73 16.90 3.08
C VAL A 145 -2.14 17.93 2.03
N TRP A 146 -1.59 17.83 0.81
CA TRP A 146 -1.97 18.73 -0.29
C TRP A 146 -3.46 18.61 -0.63
N MET A 147 -4.00 17.39 -0.74
CA MET A 147 -5.43 17.18 -0.95
C MET A 147 -6.27 17.85 0.15
N TRP A 148 -5.85 17.75 1.41
CA TRP A 148 -6.53 18.43 2.52
C TRP A 148 -6.56 19.94 2.36
N PHE A 149 -5.42 20.56 2.02
CA PHE A 149 -5.36 22.02 1.81
C PHE A 149 -6.22 22.49 0.63
N GLU A 150 -6.31 21.71 -0.44
CA GLU A 150 -7.12 22.05 -1.62
C GLU A 150 -8.62 21.87 -1.36
N LEU A 151 -9.00 20.86 -0.58
CA LEU A 151 -10.40 20.49 -0.35
C LEU A 151 -11.03 21.22 0.85
N LEU A 152 -10.27 21.55 1.90
CA LEU A 152 -10.76 22.27 3.08
C LEU A 152 -11.51 23.59 2.77
N PRO A 153 -11.07 24.44 1.82
CA PRO A 153 -11.72 25.70 1.49
C PRO A 153 -13.08 25.55 0.79
N HIS A 154 -13.40 24.38 0.26
CA HIS A 154 -14.67 24.14 -0.44
C HIS A 154 -15.84 23.81 0.51
N PHE A 155 -15.55 23.51 1.78
CA PHE A 155 -16.55 23.08 2.79
C PHE A 155 -16.76 24.10 3.93
N VAL A 156 -16.07 25.23 3.89
CA VAL A 156 -16.18 26.36 4.86
C VAL A 156 -16.68 27.58 4.10
#